data_AF-A0A4Q7NNV0-F1
#
_entry.id   AF-A0A4Q7NNV0-F1
#
_cell.length_a   1.000
_cell.length_b   1.000
_cell.length_c   1.000
_cell.angle_alpha   90.00
_cell.angle_beta   90.00
_cell.angle_gamma   90.00
#
_symmetry.space_group_name_H-M   'P 1'
#
loop_
_entity.id
_entity.type
_entity.pdbx_description
1 polymer ?
#
loop_
_entity_poly.entity_id
_entity_poly.type
_entity_poly.pdbx_seq_one_letter_code
_entity_poly.pdbx_strand_id
1 'polypeptide(L)'
;MILDVAAGTGVVRVDPDGLARLREAHAAGAAEGPAASALAVQGVPEALDALSAPLVVAELVVAGPDLVTSSTAFLDRDVCALLLAVHDEVAQLLVTAPAAFPAAVARVVRLGPRHGRREPAPVEQEVLEDLAHADGLRRSSAYAVLGADWSWTLDVRWQAGERQLAAVDGSAGLALVEREGEGWALRPATATEVWRLLTRALPGDEELAG
;
A
#
# COMPACT_ATOMS: atom_id res chain seq x y z
N MET A 1 -22.81 0.36 -3.77
CA MET A 1 -22.59 1.71 -3.20
C MET A 1 -22.53 1.64 -1.69
N ILE A 2 -21.31 1.71 -1.18
CA ILE A 2 -20.96 1.79 0.22
C ILE A 2 -20.29 3.15 0.40
N LEU A 3 -20.90 3.99 1.22
CA LEU A 3 -20.33 5.22 1.75
C LEU A 3 -20.81 5.28 3.19
N ASP A 4 -19.99 4.75 4.08
CA ASP A 4 -20.32 4.61 5.51
C ASP A 4 -19.32 5.40 6.34
N VAL A 5 -19.83 6.05 7.38
CA VAL A 5 -19.04 6.79 8.36
C VAL A 5 -19.32 6.16 9.72
N ALA A 6 -18.34 5.41 10.21
CA ALA A 6 -18.50 4.73 11.49
C ALA A 6 -18.62 5.78 12.63
N ALA A 7 -19.72 5.71 13.36
CA ALA A 7 -20.03 6.66 14.42
C ALA A 7 -18.92 6.69 15.48
N GLY A 8 -18.44 7.90 15.81
CA GLY A 8 -17.47 8.13 16.89
C GLY A 8 -16.01 7.82 16.55
N THR A 9 -15.72 7.21 15.39
CA THR A 9 -14.34 6.92 14.97
C THR A 9 -13.86 7.76 13.79
N GLY A 10 -14.78 8.38 13.04
CA GLY A 10 -14.45 9.14 11.83
C GLY A 10 -13.91 8.26 10.70
N VAL A 11 -14.10 6.95 10.78
CA VAL A 11 -13.65 6.02 9.73
C VAL A 11 -14.62 6.09 8.56
N VAL A 12 -14.11 6.48 7.40
CA VAL A 12 -14.86 6.52 6.15
C VAL A 12 -14.56 5.25 5.35
N ARG A 13 -15.60 4.49 5.02
CA ARG A 13 -15.53 3.31 4.14
C ARG A 13 -16.24 3.60 2.83
N VAL A 14 -15.58 3.28 1.73
CA VAL A 14 -16.05 3.57 0.38
C VAL A 14 -15.84 2.37 -0.54
N ASP A 15 -16.82 2.07 -1.38
CA ASP A 15 -16.62 1.33 -2.62
C ASP A 15 -16.35 2.31 -3.79
N PRO A 16 -16.04 1.85 -5.01
CA PRO A 16 -15.72 2.74 -6.13
C PRO A 16 -16.81 3.76 -6.44
N ASP A 17 -18.08 3.34 -6.43
CA ASP A 17 -19.24 4.22 -6.64
C ASP A 17 -19.37 5.25 -5.51
N GLY A 18 -19.19 4.83 -4.26
CA GLY A 18 -19.23 5.70 -3.09
C GLY A 18 -18.14 6.76 -3.11
N LEU A 19 -16.92 6.38 -3.53
CA LEU A 19 -15.81 7.31 -3.69
C LEU A 19 -16.07 8.32 -4.81
N ALA A 20 -16.60 7.87 -5.95
CA ALA A 20 -16.94 8.76 -7.07
C ALA A 20 -17.96 9.82 -6.64
N ARG A 21 -19.04 9.41 -5.96
CA ARG A 21 -20.06 10.34 -5.45
C ARG A 21 -19.52 11.30 -4.39
N LEU A 22 -18.63 10.83 -3.52
CA LEU A 22 -17.98 11.67 -2.52
C LEU A 22 -17.14 12.77 -3.20
N ARG A 23 -16.40 12.42 -4.26
CA ARG A 23 -15.62 13.38 -5.07
C ARG A 23 -16.52 14.39 -5.80
N GLU A 24 -17.61 13.93 -6.39
CA GLU A 24 -18.59 14.81 -7.05
C GLU A 24 -19.20 15.81 -6.06
N ALA A 25 -19.59 15.35 -4.88
CA ALA A 25 -20.16 16.19 -3.83
C ALA A 25 -19.15 17.24 -3.32
N HIS A 26 -17.88 16.85 -3.15
CA HIS A 26 -16.78 17.76 -2.80
C HIS A 26 -16.57 18.83 -3.88
N ALA A 27 -16.46 18.41 -5.15
CA ALA A 27 -16.27 19.33 -6.27
C ALA A 27 -17.45 20.31 -6.45
N ALA A 28 -18.68 19.87 -6.16
CA ALA A 28 -19.87 20.71 -6.22
C ALA A 28 -20.01 21.68 -5.04
N GLY A 29 -19.29 21.46 -3.92
CA GLY A 29 -19.43 22.23 -2.69
C GLY A 29 -20.79 22.04 -1.99
N ALA A 30 -21.54 21.00 -2.36
CA ALA A 30 -22.86 20.70 -1.84
C ALA A 30 -23.00 19.18 -1.66
N ALA A 31 -23.30 18.76 -0.44
CA ALA A 31 -23.43 17.35 -0.09
C ALA A 31 -24.63 17.13 0.83
N GLU A 32 -25.29 15.98 0.69
CA GLU A 32 -26.37 15.53 1.56
C GLU A 32 -26.11 14.09 2.01
N GLY A 33 -26.75 13.70 3.12
CA GLY A 33 -26.72 12.33 3.62
C GLY A 33 -25.30 11.84 3.96
N PRO A 34 -24.93 10.60 3.59
CA PRO A 34 -23.63 10.02 3.94
C PRO A 34 -22.42 10.80 3.41
N ALA A 35 -22.54 11.48 2.27
CA ALA A 35 -21.47 12.31 1.72
C ALA A 35 -21.21 13.55 2.59
N ALA A 36 -22.27 14.20 3.09
CA ALA A 36 -22.12 15.31 4.01
C ALA A 36 -21.43 14.88 5.31
N SER A 37 -21.81 13.71 5.85
CA SER A 37 -21.16 13.13 7.03
C SER A 37 -19.69 12.81 6.79
N ALA A 38 -19.33 12.27 5.62
CA ALA A 38 -17.94 11.95 5.29
C ALA A 38 -17.09 13.21 5.10
N LEU A 39 -17.60 14.25 4.43
CA LEU A 39 -16.90 15.54 4.27
C LEU A 39 -16.73 16.30 5.59
N ALA A 40 -17.57 16.04 6.58
CA ALA A 40 -17.42 16.59 7.92
C ALA A 40 -16.29 15.92 8.74
N VAL A 41 -15.76 14.77 8.28
CA VAL A 41 -14.59 14.14 8.91
C VAL A 41 -13.35 14.96 8.59
N GLN A 42 -12.58 15.28 9.63
CA GLN A 42 -11.36 16.08 9.53
C GLN A 42 -10.38 15.50 8.51
N GLY A 43 -9.91 16.33 7.57
CA GLY A 43 -8.91 15.97 6.57
C GLY A 43 -9.48 15.29 5.32
N VAL A 44 -10.76 14.90 5.30
CA VAL A 44 -11.37 14.24 4.14
C VAL A 44 -11.42 15.17 2.92
N PRO A 45 -11.83 16.44 3.00
CA PRO A 45 -11.79 17.35 1.85
C PRO A 45 -10.39 17.45 1.23
N GLU A 46 -9.36 17.64 2.04
CA GLU A 46 -7.97 17.74 1.59
C GLU A 46 -7.47 16.41 1.01
N ALA A 47 -7.90 15.27 1.57
CA ALA A 47 -7.63 13.96 0.99
C ALA A 47 -8.25 13.79 -0.40
N LEU A 48 -9.46 14.32 -0.63
CA LEU A 48 -10.13 14.28 -1.94
C LEU A 48 -9.43 15.18 -2.97
N ASP A 49 -8.84 16.28 -2.53
CA ASP A 49 -7.97 17.13 -3.36
C ASP A 49 -6.70 16.37 -3.77
N ALA A 50 -6.02 15.73 -2.80
CA ALA A 50 -4.84 14.90 -3.07
C ALA A 50 -5.16 13.70 -3.99
N LEU A 51 -6.35 13.09 -3.88
CA LEU A 51 -6.82 12.05 -4.81
C LEU A 51 -6.99 12.58 -6.25
N SER A 52 -7.32 13.85 -6.41
CA SER A 52 -7.63 14.44 -7.71
C SER A 52 -6.39 15.01 -8.41
N ALA A 53 -5.40 15.46 -7.65
CA ALA A 53 -4.15 15.99 -8.17
C ALA A 53 -2.95 15.55 -7.30
N PRO A 54 -2.63 14.24 -7.26
CA PRO A 54 -1.52 13.74 -6.45
C PRO A 54 -0.18 14.20 -7.01
N LEU A 55 0.75 14.54 -6.12
CA LEU A 55 2.18 14.66 -6.48
C LEU A 55 2.84 13.28 -6.55
N VAL A 56 2.40 12.36 -5.69
CA VAL A 56 2.90 10.99 -5.60
C VAL A 56 1.73 10.03 -5.49
N VAL A 57 1.80 8.93 -6.23
CA VAL A 57 0.88 7.80 -6.09
C VAL A 57 1.70 6.60 -5.62
N ALA A 58 1.22 5.91 -4.60
CA ALA A 58 1.82 4.68 -4.13
C ALA A 58 0.82 3.53 -4.14
N GLU A 59 1.21 2.38 -4.66
CA GLU A 59 0.44 1.15 -4.70
C GLU A 59 1.11 0.12 -3.79
N LEU A 60 0.36 -0.42 -2.85
CA LEU A 60 0.80 -1.46 -1.93
C LEU A 60 -0.01 -2.72 -2.20
N VAL A 61 0.64 -3.75 -2.72
CA VAL A 61 0.06 -5.08 -2.84
C VAL A 61 0.55 -5.93 -1.68
N VAL A 62 -0.36 -6.53 -0.93
CA VAL A 62 -0.05 -7.55 0.07
C VAL A 62 -0.70 -8.85 -0.37
N ALA A 63 0.10 -9.90 -0.45
CA ALA A 63 -0.36 -11.19 -0.92
C ALA A 63 0.04 -12.30 0.05
N GLY A 64 -0.77 -13.36 0.06
CA GLY A 64 -0.48 -14.65 0.66
C GLY A 64 -1.06 -15.75 -0.22
N PRO A 65 -0.99 -17.03 0.21
CA PRO A 65 -1.52 -18.15 -0.56
C PRO A 65 -3.00 -17.96 -0.94
N ASP A 66 -3.81 -17.49 0.02
CA ASP A 66 -5.27 -17.45 -0.10
C ASP A 66 -5.85 -16.06 -0.34
N LEU A 67 -5.03 -15.01 -0.29
CA LEU A 67 -5.51 -13.62 -0.34
C LEU A 67 -4.53 -12.73 -1.08
N VAL A 68 -5.06 -11.81 -1.87
CA VAL A 68 -4.34 -10.66 -2.41
C VAL A 68 -5.16 -9.43 -2.11
N THR A 69 -4.54 -8.41 -1.51
CA THR A 69 -5.14 -7.10 -1.30
C THR A 69 -4.27 -6.03 -1.93
N SER A 70 -4.91 -5.03 -2.53
CA SER A 70 -4.23 -3.86 -3.09
C SER A 70 -4.76 -2.61 -2.40
N SER A 71 -3.84 -1.79 -1.92
CA SER A 71 -4.14 -0.49 -1.32
C SER A 71 -3.43 0.60 -2.10
N THR A 72 -4.02 1.77 -2.18
CA THR A 72 -3.45 2.90 -2.94
C THR A 72 -3.37 4.12 -2.04
N ALA A 73 -2.27 4.85 -2.11
CA ALA A 73 -2.10 6.14 -1.46
C ALA A 73 -1.88 7.23 -2.48
N PHE A 74 -2.49 8.38 -2.22
CA PHE A 74 -2.36 9.61 -3.00
C PHE A 74 -1.79 10.66 -2.07
N LEU A 75 -0.66 11.24 -2.44
CA LEU A 75 0.05 12.18 -1.59
C LEU A 75 0.22 13.51 -2.31
N ASP A 76 -0.05 14.59 -1.59
CA ASP A 76 0.45 15.93 -1.92
C ASP A 76 1.53 16.34 -0.89
N ARG A 77 1.78 17.64 -0.74
CA ARG A 77 2.79 18.16 0.20
C ARG A 77 2.38 18.03 1.67
N ASP A 78 1.09 18.06 1.95
CA ASP A 78 0.53 18.25 3.29
C ASP A 78 -0.29 17.04 3.77
N VAL A 79 -0.86 16.28 2.82
CA VAL A 79 -1.81 15.19 3.07
C VAL A 79 -1.42 13.94 2.30
N CYS A 80 -1.60 12.81 2.99
CA CYS A 80 -1.59 11.48 2.43
C CYS A 80 -2.97 10.86 2.64
N ALA A 81 -3.63 10.55 1.53
CA ALA A 81 -4.90 9.87 1.51
C ALA A 81 -4.68 8.41 1.11
N LEU A 82 -4.88 7.48 2.05
CA LEU A 82 -4.73 6.05 1.81
C LEU A 82 -6.10 5.39 1.68
N LEU A 83 -6.31 4.70 0.57
CA LEU A 83 -7.40 3.75 0.36
C LEU A 83 -6.89 2.36 0.72
N LEU A 84 -7.16 1.95 1.97
CA LEU A 84 -6.74 0.65 2.49
C LEU A 84 -7.82 -0.39 2.19
N ALA A 85 -7.48 -1.43 1.43
CA ALA A 85 -8.42 -2.52 1.15
C ALA A 85 -8.86 -3.22 2.46
N VAL A 86 -10.18 -3.41 2.59
CA VAL A 86 -10.77 -4.11 3.74
C VAL A 86 -11.28 -5.48 3.30
N HIS A 87 -12.23 -5.51 2.36
CA HIS A 87 -12.76 -6.70 1.71
C HIS A 87 -13.38 -6.32 0.36
N ASP A 88 -13.37 -7.24 -0.60
CA ASP A 88 -13.90 -7.01 -1.95
C ASP A 88 -13.37 -5.69 -2.55
N GLU A 89 -14.26 -4.85 -3.06
CA GLU A 89 -13.95 -3.51 -3.59
C GLU A 89 -14.07 -2.40 -2.52
N VAL A 90 -14.27 -2.77 -1.25
CA VAL A 90 -14.43 -1.80 -0.16
C VAL A 90 -13.07 -1.40 0.40
N ALA A 91 -12.81 -0.10 0.34
CA ALA A 91 -11.65 0.53 0.94
C ALA A 91 -12.03 1.37 2.17
N GLN A 92 -11.11 1.45 3.12
CA GLN A 92 -11.14 2.43 4.18
C GLN A 92 -10.27 3.62 3.77
N LEU A 93 -10.85 4.82 3.76
CA LEU A 93 -10.11 6.06 3.57
C LEU A 93 -9.46 6.46 4.90
N LEU A 94 -8.13 6.48 4.91
CA LEU A 94 -7.31 6.96 6.01
C LEU A 94 -6.60 8.25 5.58
N VAL A 95 -6.83 9.32 6.34
CA VAL A 95 -6.15 10.60 6.13
C VAL A 95 -5.01 10.74 7.13
N THR A 96 -3.82 11.07 6.65
CA THR A 96 -2.65 11.28 7.49
C THR A 96 -1.68 12.29 6.87
N ALA A 97 -0.63 12.67 7.60
CA ALA A 97 0.44 13.48 7.05
C ALA A 97 1.38 12.60 6.19
N PRO A 98 1.98 13.10 5.10
CA PRO A 98 2.92 12.33 4.27
C PRO A 98 4.04 11.66 5.05
N ALA A 99 4.58 12.33 6.08
CA ALA A 99 5.62 11.78 6.95
C ALA A 99 5.20 10.51 7.73
N ALA A 100 3.89 10.27 7.90
CA ALA A 100 3.35 9.09 8.56
C ALA A 100 3.09 7.91 7.61
N PHE A 101 3.21 8.12 6.29
CA PHE A 101 3.02 7.08 5.28
C PHE A 101 3.87 5.81 5.54
N PRO A 102 5.17 5.89 5.87
CA PRO A 102 5.97 4.70 6.19
C PRO A 102 5.40 3.88 7.35
N ALA A 103 4.85 4.54 8.37
CA ALA A 103 4.23 3.89 9.53
C ALA A 103 2.93 3.17 9.14
N ALA A 104 2.13 3.77 8.26
CA ALA A 104 0.93 3.15 7.73
C ALA A 104 1.27 1.88 6.93
N VAL A 105 2.24 1.96 6.01
CA VAL A 105 2.71 0.78 5.25
C VAL A 105 3.25 -0.30 6.18
N ALA A 106 4.13 0.06 7.13
CA ALA A 106 4.69 -0.87 8.11
C ALA A 106 3.60 -1.60 8.91
N ARG A 107 2.51 -0.92 9.26
CA ARG A 107 1.36 -1.53 9.95
C ARG A 107 0.62 -2.51 9.05
N VAL A 108 0.36 -2.14 7.80
CA VAL A 108 -0.38 -2.99 6.84
C VAL A 108 0.40 -4.28 6.54
N VAL A 109 1.72 -4.17 6.31
CA VAL A 109 2.59 -5.33 6.05
C VAL A 109 3.04 -6.05 7.33
N ARG A 110 2.49 -5.66 8.49
CA ARG A 110 2.77 -6.24 9.81
C ARG A 110 4.27 -6.29 10.13
N LEU A 111 5.00 -5.24 9.76
CA LEU A 111 6.43 -5.15 9.96
C LEU A 111 6.74 -5.20 11.46
N GLY A 112 7.60 -6.13 11.85
CA GLY A 112 8.01 -6.32 13.24
C GLY A 112 9.12 -7.35 13.36
N PRO A 113 9.58 -7.63 14.59
CA PRO A 113 10.61 -8.63 14.83
C PRO A 113 10.24 -9.99 14.22
N ARG A 114 11.24 -10.71 13.70
CA ARG A 114 11.13 -12.09 13.23
C ARG A 114 12.16 -12.96 13.95
N HIS A 115 11.77 -14.19 14.27
CA HIS A 115 12.66 -15.15 14.91
C HIS A 115 13.50 -15.94 13.90
N GLY A 116 12.98 -16.14 12.69
CA GLY A 116 13.69 -16.74 11.58
C GLY A 116 14.62 -15.73 10.87
N ARG A 117 15.72 -16.24 10.34
CA ARG A 117 16.62 -15.51 9.44
C ARG A 117 16.78 -16.34 8.18
N ARG A 118 16.33 -15.81 7.06
CA ARG A 118 16.52 -16.44 5.75
C ARG A 118 17.99 -16.46 5.40
N GLU A 119 18.39 -17.45 4.62
CA GLU A 119 19.65 -17.40 3.88
C GLU A 119 19.43 -16.65 2.55
N PRO A 120 20.46 -15.98 2.01
CA PRO A 120 20.38 -15.43 0.66
C PRO A 120 20.13 -16.54 -0.36
N ALA A 121 19.22 -16.31 -1.30
CA ALA A 121 18.89 -17.28 -2.32
C ALA A 121 18.50 -16.60 -3.64
N PRO A 122 18.97 -17.10 -4.80
CA PRO A 122 18.45 -16.66 -6.09
C PRO A 122 16.99 -17.08 -6.24
N VAL A 123 16.21 -16.29 -6.98
CA VAL A 123 14.80 -16.56 -7.27
C VAL A 123 14.52 -16.33 -8.75
N GLU A 124 13.75 -17.23 -9.35
CA GLU A 124 13.29 -17.10 -10.71
C GLU A 124 12.19 -16.04 -10.81
N GLN A 125 12.22 -15.24 -11.88
CA GLN A 125 11.24 -14.18 -12.08
C GLN A 125 9.79 -14.70 -12.10
N GLU A 126 9.55 -15.87 -12.70
CA GLU A 126 8.22 -16.50 -12.76
C GLU A 126 7.66 -16.75 -11.35
N VAL A 127 8.50 -17.15 -10.39
CA VAL A 127 8.09 -17.35 -8.99
C VAL A 127 7.65 -16.03 -8.34
N LEU A 128 8.32 -14.92 -8.68
CA LEU A 128 7.94 -13.59 -8.16
C LEU A 128 6.64 -13.09 -8.80
N GLU A 129 6.46 -13.30 -10.10
CA GLU A 129 5.21 -12.96 -10.82
C GLU A 129 4.01 -13.74 -10.27
N ASP A 130 4.26 -14.96 -9.78
CA ASP A 130 3.23 -15.82 -9.22
C ASP A 130 2.77 -15.43 -7.80
N LEU A 131 3.50 -14.58 -7.07
CA LEU A 131 3.19 -14.23 -5.68
C LEU A 131 1.83 -13.54 -5.49
N ALA A 132 1.40 -12.75 -6.47
CA ALA A 132 0.13 -12.01 -6.48
C ALA A 132 -0.81 -12.45 -7.62
N HIS A 133 -0.54 -13.58 -8.26
CA HIS A 133 -1.30 -14.08 -9.40
C HIS A 133 -2.76 -14.39 -9.02
N ALA A 134 -3.73 -14.24 -9.93
CA ALA A 134 -5.15 -14.48 -9.64
C ALA A 134 -5.46 -15.96 -9.32
N ASP A 135 -4.79 -16.88 -10.02
CA ASP A 135 -4.84 -18.32 -9.74
C ASP A 135 -4.17 -18.66 -8.40
N GLY A 136 -4.95 -19.19 -7.45
CA GLY A 136 -4.48 -19.57 -6.13
C GLY A 136 -3.50 -20.75 -6.12
N LEU A 137 -3.54 -21.65 -7.12
CA LEU A 137 -2.58 -22.75 -7.19
C LEU A 137 -1.17 -22.26 -7.55
N ARG A 138 -1.09 -21.28 -8.48
CA ARG A 138 0.17 -20.61 -8.82
C ARG A 138 0.75 -19.87 -7.62
N ARG A 139 -0.07 -19.05 -6.93
CA ARG A 139 0.35 -18.38 -5.69
C ARG A 139 0.86 -19.37 -4.65
N SER A 140 0.06 -20.37 -4.31
CA SER A 140 0.40 -21.38 -3.30
C SER A 140 1.72 -22.10 -3.64
N SER A 141 1.93 -22.42 -4.92
CA SER A 141 3.18 -23.02 -5.39
C SER A 141 4.38 -22.08 -5.20
N ALA A 142 4.25 -20.80 -5.55
CA ALA A 142 5.30 -19.80 -5.34
C ALA A 142 5.65 -19.63 -3.85
N TYR A 143 4.65 -19.54 -2.97
CA TYR A 143 4.87 -19.47 -1.52
C TYR A 143 5.56 -20.72 -0.97
N ALA A 144 5.20 -21.91 -1.47
CA ALA A 144 5.84 -23.16 -1.10
C ALA A 144 7.31 -23.21 -1.55
N VAL A 145 7.61 -22.77 -2.79
CA VAL A 145 8.98 -22.67 -3.33
C VAL A 145 9.83 -21.72 -2.48
N LEU A 146 9.28 -20.57 -2.10
CA LEU A 146 9.99 -19.55 -1.33
C LEU A 146 10.00 -19.84 0.18
N GLY A 147 9.20 -20.79 0.67
CA GLY A 147 8.99 -20.99 2.10
C GLY A 147 8.51 -19.71 2.80
N ALA A 148 7.56 -19.00 2.19
CA ALA A 148 7.01 -17.73 2.68
C ALA A 148 5.52 -17.86 3.03
N ASP A 149 5.06 -17.03 3.96
CA ASP A 149 3.65 -17.00 4.40
C ASP A 149 2.90 -15.82 3.76
N TRP A 150 3.61 -14.72 3.47
CA TRP A 150 3.09 -13.59 2.71
C TRP A 150 4.21 -12.84 1.99
N SER A 151 3.83 -12.02 1.03
CA SER A 151 4.70 -11.07 0.34
C SER A 151 4.03 -9.71 0.23
N TRP A 152 4.82 -8.69 -0.06
CA TRP A 152 4.30 -7.39 -0.40
C TRP A 152 5.19 -6.66 -1.40
N THR A 153 4.57 -5.84 -2.23
CA THR A 153 5.24 -4.87 -3.11
C THR A 153 4.71 -3.48 -2.82
N LEU A 154 5.60 -2.51 -2.83
CA LEU A 154 5.29 -1.10 -2.73
C LEU A 154 5.88 -0.41 -3.95
N ASP A 155 5.01 0.05 -4.83
CA ASP A 155 5.36 0.84 -6.01
C ASP A 155 5.02 2.30 -5.73
N VAL A 156 6.01 3.19 -5.75
CA VAL A 156 5.85 4.64 -5.54
C VAL A 156 6.21 5.35 -6.84
N ARG A 157 5.28 6.11 -7.39
CA ARG A 157 5.42 6.82 -8.66
C ARG A 157 5.17 8.32 -8.47
N TRP A 158 5.98 9.14 -9.12
CA TRP A 158 5.80 10.59 -9.22
C TRP A 158 6.20 11.04 -10.64
N GLN A 159 6.05 12.32 -10.96
CA GLN A 159 6.25 12.82 -12.32
C GLN A 159 7.64 12.49 -12.91
N ALA A 160 8.69 12.60 -12.10
CA ALA A 160 10.08 12.45 -12.54
C ALA A 160 10.65 11.04 -12.33
N GLY A 161 9.90 10.10 -11.73
CA GLY A 161 10.45 8.78 -11.46
C GLY A 161 9.55 7.83 -10.67
N GLU A 162 10.14 6.67 -10.37
CA GLU A 162 9.49 5.62 -9.60
C GLU A 162 10.49 4.91 -8.68
N ARG A 163 9.97 4.27 -7.63
CA ARG A 163 10.70 3.39 -6.73
C ARG A 163 9.84 2.18 -6.41
N GLN A 164 10.48 1.03 -6.36
CA GLN A 164 9.84 -0.22 -5.97
C GLN A 164 10.57 -0.82 -4.77
N LEU A 165 9.80 -1.30 -3.79
CA LEU A 165 10.26 -2.15 -2.71
C LEU A 165 9.43 -3.42 -2.71
N ALA A 166 10.07 -4.58 -2.58
CA ALA A 166 9.37 -5.84 -2.50
C ALA A 166 10.01 -6.73 -1.43
N ALA A 167 9.19 -7.50 -0.72
CA ALA A 167 9.67 -8.43 0.29
C ALA A 167 8.80 -9.66 0.41
N VAL A 168 9.41 -10.73 0.90
CA VAL A 168 8.74 -11.97 1.32
C VAL A 168 9.01 -12.19 2.79
N ASP A 169 8.04 -12.73 3.50
CA ASP A 169 8.09 -12.89 4.94
C ASP A 169 7.30 -14.12 5.38
N GLY A 170 7.68 -14.67 6.52
CA GLY A 170 7.10 -15.88 7.08
C GLY A 170 8.01 -16.57 8.08
N SER A 171 7.73 -17.84 8.35
CA SER A 171 8.47 -18.66 9.31
C SER A 171 9.99 -18.71 9.08
N ALA A 172 10.44 -18.68 7.82
CA ALA A 172 11.86 -18.65 7.47
C ALA A 172 12.53 -17.29 7.74
N GLY A 173 11.76 -16.23 8.02
CA GLY A 173 12.23 -14.85 8.25
C GLY A 173 11.79 -13.89 7.15
N LEU A 174 12.29 -12.65 7.22
CA LEU A 174 12.04 -11.58 6.26
C LEU A 174 13.19 -11.47 5.26
N ALA A 175 12.88 -11.33 3.97
CA ALA A 175 13.84 -11.00 2.94
C ALA A 175 13.28 -9.96 1.96
N LEU A 176 14.15 -9.06 1.51
CA LEU A 176 13.88 -8.15 0.42
C LEU A 176 14.12 -8.87 -0.91
N VAL A 177 13.29 -8.57 -1.90
CA VAL A 177 13.49 -9.00 -3.28
C VAL A 177 14.35 -7.93 -3.96
N GLU A 178 15.53 -8.32 -4.41
CA GLU A 178 16.49 -7.42 -5.04
C GLU A 178 16.98 -7.98 -6.37
N ARG A 179 17.38 -7.08 -7.26
CA ARG A 179 17.96 -7.46 -8.53
C ARG A 179 19.45 -7.78 -8.33
N GLU A 180 19.88 -8.94 -8.80
CA GLU A 180 21.27 -9.40 -8.71
C GLU A 180 21.75 -9.81 -10.11
N GLY A 181 22.56 -8.95 -10.74
CA GLY A 181 22.97 -9.13 -12.14
C GLY A 181 21.76 -9.10 -13.09
N GLU A 182 21.60 -10.17 -13.87
CA GLU A 182 20.45 -10.36 -14.77
C GLU A 182 19.24 -11.01 -14.08
N GLY A 183 19.38 -11.46 -12.84
CA GLY A 183 18.34 -12.19 -12.09
C GLY A 183 17.83 -11.48 -10.85
N TRP A 184 17.10 -12.23 -10.03
CA TRP A 184 16.54 -11.78 -8.76
C TRP A 184 17.06 -12.63 -7.62
N ALA A 185 17.15 -12.03 -6.43
CA ALA A 185 17.56 -12.71 -5.22
C ALA A 185 16.75 -12.24 -4.02
N LEU A 186 16.59 -13.15 -3.06
CA LEU A 186 16.15 -12.82 -1.71
C LEU A 186 17.36 -12.43 -0.88
N ARG A 187 17.41 -11.17 -0.46
CA ARG A 187 18.38 -10.71 0.52
C ARG A 187 17.74 -10.72 1.91
N PRO A 188 18.28 -11.48 2.88
CA PRO A 188 17.77 -11.46 4.26
C PRO A 188 17.76 -10.04 4.81
N ALA A 189 16.67 -9.69 5.49
CA ALA A 189 16.47 -8.35 6.01
C ALA A 189 15.85 -8.37 7.40
N THR A 190 16.20 -7.37 8.20
CA THR A 190 15.58 -7.09 9.49
C THR A 190 14.44 -6.09 9.33
N ALA A 191 13.50 -6.08 10.27
CA ALA A 191 12.44 -5.08 10.30
C ALA A 191 12.98 -3.65 10.36
N THR A 192 14.14 -3.44 11.00
CA THR A 192 14.79 -2.12 11.07
C THR A 192 15.35 -1.70 9.71
N GLU A 193 15.91 -2.61 8.94
CA GLU A 193 16.38 -2.30 7.58
C GLU A 193 15.22 -1.95 6.66
N VAL A 194 14.15 -2.75 6.68
CA VAL A 194 12.93 -2.44 5.92
C VAL A 194 12.32 -1.12 6.36
N TRP A 195 12.26 -0.84 7.66
CA TRP A 195 11.79 0.46 8.16
C TRP A 195 12.57 1.64 7.58
N ARG A 196 13.92 1.55 7.54
CA ARG A 196 14.77 2.58 6.95
C ARG A 196 14.51 2.78 5.45
N LEU A 197 14.20 1.71 4.71
CA LEU A 197 13.81 1.79 3.30
C LEU A 197 12.45 2.47 3.15
N LEU A 198 11.46 2.08 3.96
CA LEU A 198 10.13 2.71 3.93
C LEU A 198 10.20 4.21 4.22
N THR A 199 11.04 4.65 5.17
CA THR A 199 11.23 6.09 5.46
C THR A 199 11.87 6.88 4.30
N ARG A 200 12.37 6.19 3.28
CA ARG A 200 12.97 6.78 2.07
C ARG A 200 12.19 6.43 0.80
N ALA A 201 11.02 5.81 0.94
CA ALA A 201 10.23 5.37 -0.21
C ALA A 201 9.69 6.59 -0.99
N LEU A 202 9.20 7.61 -0.28
CA LEU A 202 8.69 8.83 -0.89
C LEU A 202 9.83 9.71 -1.47
N PRO A 203 9.60 10.39 -2.60
CA PRO A 203 10.56 11.35 -3.14
C PRO A 203 10.78 12.52 -2.18
N GLY A 204 12.00 13.06 -2.15
CA GLY A 204 12.30 14.31 -1.45
C GLY A 204 11.84 15.54 -2.24
N ASP A 205 11.90 16.72 -1.62
CA ASP A 205 11.49 17.99 -2.25
C ASP A 205 12.22 18.28 -3.57
N GLU A 206 13.51 17.93 -3.65
CA GLU A 206 14.31 18.10 -4.87
C GLU A 206 13.79 17.22 -6.01
N GLU A 207 13.34 16.00 -5.71
CA GLU A 207 12.82 15.04 -6.68
C GLU A 207 11.41 15.39 -7.15
N LEU A 208 10.64 16.12 -6.33
CA LEU A 208 9.32 16.65 -6.67
C LEU A 208 9.37 17.97 -7.44
N ALA A 209 10.52 18.63 -7.49
CA ALA A 209 10.70 19.90 -8.19
C ALA A 209 11.19 19.77 -9.64
N GLY A 210 11.66 18.57 -10.04
CA GLY A 210 12.12 18.24 -11.40
C GLY A 210 11.00 17.73 -12.29
#